data_AF-A0A1V5JS29-F1
#
_entry.id   AF-A0A1V5JS29-F1
#
_cell.length_a   1.000
_cell.length_b   1.000
_cell.length_c   1.000
_cell.angle_alpha   90.00
_cell.angle_beta   90.00
_cell.angle_gamma   90.00
#
_symmetry.space_group_name_H-M   'P 1'
#
loop_
_entity.id
_entity.type
_entity.pdbx_description
1 polymer ?
#
loop_
_entity_poly.entity_id
_entity_poly.type
_entity_poly.pdbx_seq_one_letter_code
_entity_poly.pdbx_strand_id
1 'polypeptide(L)' 'MSRAFTKDDDDAALMRERDDELRRLREWLAIQEKKRRFLEEDPKGQAIDEAQRVAWLESVRADIAKTLKQLEDLEKSEE' A
#
# COMPACT_ATOMS: atom_id res chain seq x y z
N MET A 1 16.31 -35.93 -16.35
CA MET A 1 15.90 -34.55 -16.72
C MET A 1 14.80 -34.15 -15.76
N SER A 2 15.18 -33.68 -14.58
CA SER A 2 14.30 -33.43 -13.43
C SER A 2 13.42 -32.21 -13.65
N ARG A 3 12.14 -32.43 -13.98
CA ARG A 3 11.10 -31.36 -14.03
C ARG A 3 10.69 -30.85 -12.65
N ALA A 4 11.17 -31.48 -11.57
CA ALA A 4 10.86 -31.07 -10.20
C ALA A 4 11.64 -29.80 -9.78
N PHE A 5 12.91 -29.67 -10.19
CA PHE A 5 13.76 -28.56 -9.74
C PHE A 5 13.30 -27.19 -10.27
N THR A 6 12.72 -27.14 -11.47
CA THR A 6 12.24 -25.89 -12.07
C THR A 6 10.96 -25.37 -11.39
N LYS A 7 10.11 -26.25 -10.88
CA LYS A 7 8.83 -25.86 -10.28
C LYS A 7 9.01 -25.27 -8.88
N ASP A 8 9.92 -25.85 -8.08
CA ASP A 8 10.22 -25.34 -6.73
C ASP A 8 10.88 -23.95 -6.78
N ASP A 9 11.70 -23.67 -7.81
CA ASP A 9 12.32 -22.37 -8.03
C ASP A 9 11.30 -21.30 -8.46
N ASP A 10 10.31 -21.68 -9.30
CA ASP A 10 9.23 -20.80 -9.75
C ASP A 10 8.28 -20.44 -8.58
N ASP A 11 7.89 -21.42 -7.78
CA ASP A 11 7.04 -21.20 -6.60
C ASP A 11 7.74 -20.32 -5.55
N ALA A 12 9.05 -20.52 -5.34
CA ALA A 12 9.85 -19.67 -4.45
C ALA A 12 10.03 -18.24 -4.99
N ALA A 13 10.07 -18.05 -6.31
CA ALA A 13 10.13 -16.72 -6.92
C ALA A 13 8.81 -15.96 -6.75
N LEU A 14 7.68 -16.63 -6.98
CA LEU A 14 6.34 -16.06 -6.79
C LEU A 14 6.09 -15.67 -5.33
N MET A 15 6.52 -16.48 -4.38
CA MET A 15 6.43 -16.15 -2.94
C MET A 15 7.23 -14.89 -2.60
N ARG A 16 8.46 -14.76 -3.10
CA ARG A 16 9.30 -13.56 -2.85
C ARG A 16 8.69 -12.30 -3.46
N GLU A 17 8.19 -12.39 -4.70
CA GLU A 17 7.56 -11.25 -5.36
C GLU A 17 6.33 -10.76 -4.59
N ARG A 18 5.53 -11.70 -4.06
CA ARG A 18 4.37 -11.39 -3.22
C ARG A 18 4.79 -10.73 -1.91
N ASP A 19 5.78 -11.26 -1.20
CA ASP A 19 6.28 -10.68 0.05
C ASP A 19 6.79 -9.25 -0.15
N ASP A 20 7.51 -9.01 -1.25
CA ASP A 20 7.99 -7.68 -1.60
C ASP A 20 6.86 -6.73 -2.00
N GLU A 21 5.81 -7.22 -2.65
CA GLU A 21 4.60 -6.43 -2.95
C GLU A 21 3.84 -6.06 -1.66
N LEU A 22 3.64 -7.01 -0.74
CA LEU A 22 3.02 -6.75 0.57
C LEU A 22 3.83 -5.71 1.35
N ARG A 23 5.16 -5.81 1.37
CA ARG A 23 6.03 -4.82 2.01
C ARG A 23 5.84 -3.43 1.38
N ARG A 24 5.88 -3.35 0.05
CA ARG A 24 5.70 -2.09 -0.70
C ARG A 24 4.35 -1.44 -0.42
N LEU A 25 3.27 -2.21 -0.40
CA LEU A 25 1.93 -1.71 -0.09
C LEU A 25 1.81 -1.21 1.35
N ARG A 26 2.40 -1.91 2.33
CA ARG A 26 2.43 -1.47 3.73
C ARG A 26 3.23 -0.19 3.93
N GLU A 27 4.39 -0.07 3.28
CA GLU A 27 5.19 1.16 3.29
C GLU A 27 4.44 2.33 2.64
N TRP A 28 3.79 2.08 1.50
CA TRP A 28 2.96 3.07 0.82
C TRP A 28 1.80 3.54 1.70
N LEU A 29 1.10 2.60 2.36
CA LEU A 29 0.02 2.92 3.29
C LEU A 29 0.52 3.84 4.43
N ALA A 30 1.67 3.52 5.04
CA ALA A 30 2.25 4.34 6.10
C ALA A 30 2.58 5.78 5.64
N ILE A 31 3.06 5.94 4.40
CA ILE A 31 3.30 7.25 3.79
C ILE A 31 1.99 8.03 3.65
N GLN A 32 0.94 7.38 3.17
CA GLN A 32 -0.36 8.02 2.97
C GLN A 32 -1.03 8.39 4.30
N GLU A 33 -0.95 7.53 5.31
CA GLU A 33 -1.43 7.86 6.65
C GLU A 33 -0.68 9.05 7.26
N LYS A 34 0.64 9.11 7.07
CA LYS A 34 1.44 10.26 7.51
C LYS A 34 1.01 11.55 6.81
N LYS A 35 0.74 11.50 5.50
CA LYS A 35 0.19 12.65 4.75
C LYS A 35 -1.19 13.04 5.28
N ARG A 36 -2.06 12.08 5.55
CA ARG A 36 -3.39 12.35 6.13
C ARG A 36 -3.28 13.08 7.46
N ARG A 37 -2.46 12.56 8.39
CA ARG A 37 -2.21 13.20 9.69
C ARG A 37 -1.62 14.59 9.54
N PHE A 38 -0.66 14.77 8.63
CA PHE A 38 -0.11 16.10 8.34
C PHE A 38 -1.21 17.08 7.90
N LEU A 39 -2.09 16.68 6.99
CA LEU A 39 -3.16 17.54 6.48
C LEU A 39 -4.26 17.80 7.52
N GLU A 40 -4.53 16.87 8.43
CA GLU A 40 -5.61 17.00 9.44
C GLU A 40 -5.13 17.67 10.75
N GLU A 41 -3.93 17.32 11.22
CA GLU A 41 -3.47 17.60 12.58
C GLU A 41 -2.29 18.58 12.65
N ASP A 42 -1.43 18.64 11.62
CA ASP A 42 -0.25 19.51 11.66
C ASP A 42 -0.65 20.97 11.39
N PRO A 43 -0.20 21.94 12.22
CA PRO A 43 -0.50 23.36 12.01
C PRO A 43 -0.09 23.87 10.61
N LYS A 44 0.98 23.32 10.02
CA LYS A 44 1.39 23.65 8.65
C LYS A 44 0.45 23.07 7.60
N GLY A 45 -0.11 21.90 7.86
CA GLY A 45 -1.15 21.32 7.01
C GLY A 45 -2.45 22.13 7.06
N GLN A 46 -2.80 22.61 8.25
CA GLN A 46 -3.96 23.48 8.44
C GLN A 46 -3.79 24.88 7.83
N ALA A 47 -2.54 25.33 7.64
CA ALA A 47 -2.21 26.59 6.96
C ALA A 47 -2.31 26.51 5.42
N ILE A 48 -2.50 25.31 4.84
CA ILE A 48 -2.79 25.14 3.41
C ILE A 48 -4.20 25.66 3.12
N ASP A 49 -4.38 26.23 1.93
CA ASP A 49 -5.69 26.61 1.40
C ASP A 49 -6.72 25.47 1.58
N GLU A 50 -7.92 25.82 2.04
CA GLU A 50 -8.93 24.83 2.43
C GLU A 50 -9.36 23.95 1.26
N ALA A 51 -9.58 24.53 0.07
CA ALA A 51 -10.01 23.77 -1.10
C ALA A 51 -8.91 22.80 -1.55
N GLN A 52 -7.66 23.26 -1.54
CA GLN A 52 -6.50 22.42 -1.87
C GLN A 52 -6.32 21.29 -0.84
N ARG A 53 -6.44 21.59 0.46
CA ARG A 53 -6.31 20.61 1.54
C ARG A 53 -7.40 19.55 1.45
N VAL A 54 -8.65 19.94 1.18
CA VAL A 54 -9.77 19.02 1.00
C VAL A 54 -9.53 18.09 -0.20
N ALA A 55 -9.15 18.64 -1.35
CA ALA A 55 -8.86 17.83 -2.54
C ALA A 55 -7.72 16.82 -2.29
N TRP A 56 -6.68 17.24 -1.56
CA TRP A 56 -5.60 16.34 -1.17
C TRP A 56 -6.04 15.28 -0.17
N LEU A 57 -6.87 15.63 0.81
CA LEU A 57 -7.42 14.67 1.77
C LEU A 57 -8.29 13.62 1.08
N GLU A 58 -9.13 14.02 0.11
CA GLU A 58 -9.92 13.09 -0.69
C GLU A 58 -9.03 12.11 -1.46
N SER A 59 -8.00 12.61 -2.13
CA SER A 59 -7.03 11.76 -2.84
C SER A 59 -6.30 10.80 -1.89
N VAL A 60 -5.82 11.28 -0.75
CA VAL A 60 -5.11 10.45 0.24
C VAL A 60 -6.03 9.38 0.81
N ARG A 61 -7.30 9.71 1.09
CA ARG A 61 -8.29 8.75 1.58
C ARG A 61 -8.61 7.68 0.53
N ALA A 62 -8.71 8.06 -0.75
CA ALA A 62 -8.91 7.11 -1.84
C ALA A 62 -7.71 6.17 -2.01
N ASP A 63 -6.48 6.69 -1.94
CA ASP A 63 -5.25 5.90 -2.01
C ASP A 63 -5.15 4.92 -0.84
N ILE A 64 -5.47 5.35 0.38
CA ILE A 64 -5.51 4.49 1.57
C ILE A 64 -6.53 3.35 1.36
N ALA A 65 -7.77 3.68 0.96
CA ALA A 65 -8.81 2.69 0.76
C ALA A 65 -8.43 1.66 -0.33
N LYS A 66 -7.85 2.13 -1.43
CA LYS A 66 -7.34 1.26 -2.50
C LYS A 66 -6.23 0.33 -2.00
N THR A 67 -5.26 0.88 -1.28
CA THR A 67 -4.10 0.12 -0.76
C THR A 67 -4.55 -0.93 0.26
N LEU A 68 -5.48 -0.58 1.15
CA LEU A 68 -6.07 -1.53 2.11
C LEU A 68 -6.78 -2.68 1.40
N LYS A 69 -7.54 -2.39 0.33
CA LYS A 69 -8.18 -3.43 -0.47
C LYS A 69 -7.15 -4.33 -1.15
N GLN A 70 -6.09 -3.77 -1.72
CA GLN A 70 -5.02 -4.56 -2.35
C GLN A 70 -4.31 -5.46 -1.33
N LEU A 71 -4.07 -4.96 -0.12
CA LEU A 71 -3.51 -5.77 0.97
C LEU A 71 -4.47 -6.90 1.35
N GLU A 72 -5.75 -6.61 1.52
CA GLU A 72 -6.77 -7.62 1.84
C GLU A 72 -6.86 -8.70 0.74
N ASP A 73 -6.86 -8.31 -0.53
CA ASP A 73 -6.91 -9.24 -1.67
C ASP A 73 -5.65 -10.14 -1.71
N LEU A 74 -4.46 -9.57 -1.45
CA LEU A 74 -3.21 -10.33 -1.39
C LEU A 74 -3.14 -11.25 -0.17
N GLU A 75 -3.61 -10.81 0.99
CA GLU A 75 -3.66 -11.63 2.22
C GLU A 75 -4.69 -12.76 2.10
N LYS A 76 -5.85 -12.52 1.47
CA LYS A 76 -6.85 -13.58 1.20
C LYS A 76 -6.40 -14.60 0.18
N SER A 77 -5.50 -14.25 -0.74
CA SER A 77 -4.92 -15.21 -1.67
C SER A 77 -4.00 -16.26 -1.00
N GLU A 78 -3.78 -16.18 0.33
CA GLU A 78 -3.11 -17.21 1.13
C GLU A 78 -4.02 -18.29 1.71
N GLU A 79 -5.34 -18.08 1.78
CA GLU A 79 -6.32 -19.10 2.22
C GLU A 79 -6.76 -20.03 1.08
#